data_AF-A0A4R3TN33-F1
#
_entry.id   AF-A0A4R3TN33-F1
#
_cell.length_a   1.000
_cell.length_b   1.000
_cell.length_c   1.000
_cell.angle_alpha   90.00
_cell.angle_beta   90.00
_cell.angle_gamma   90.00
#
_symmetry.space_group_name_H-M   'P 1'
#
loop_
_entity.id
_entity.type
_entity.pdbx_description
1 polymer ?
#
loop_
_entity_poly.entity_id
_entity_poly.type
_entity_poly.pdbx_seq_one_letter_code
_entity_poly.pdbx_strand_id
1 'polypeptide(L)'
;MKVGESGTDILKNAEFTLSKDGTSLKFKKATDGSYVIDPKGDTVLTVGTDGHFTIQGIDEGSYVLKETKVPDGGYVLPNGDITIALKDKNGNGSLEQDEVTLTTKGTYELEGTVELETNKVVMIVKNSKAKDMQLPITGGAGTVLFSIVGIVFMLGGVLVIVRNSKRHA
;
A
#
# COMPACT_ATOMS: atom_id res chain seq x y z
N MET A 1 -10.78 -7.48 -0.16
CA MET A 1 -11.31 -6.79 -1.35
C MET A 1 -10.21 -5.96 -2.00
N LYS A 2 -10.22 -5.86 -3.32
CA LYS A 2 -9.32 -5.05 -4.12
C LYS A 2 -10.13 -3.95 -4.77
N VAL A 3 -9.77 -2.70 -4.48
CA VAL A 3 -10.48 -1.52 -4.98
C VAL A 3 -9.51 -0.48 -5.52
N GLY A 4 -10.02 0.48 -6.29
CA GLY A 4 -9.32 1.72 -6.63
C GLY A 4 -9.23 2.66 -5.43
N GLU A 5 -8.43 3.73 -5.56
CA GLU A 5 -8.22 4.75 -4.51
C GLU A 5 -9.53 5.34 -3.94
N SER A 6 -10.55 5.54 -4.78
CA SER A 6 -11.87 6.04 -4.36
C SER A 6 -12.68 5.03 -3.51
N GLY A 7 -12.28 3.75 -3.49
CA GLY A 7 -13.01 2.66 -2.84
C GLY A 7 -14.24 2.17 -3.61
N THR A 8 -14.64 2.85 -4.69
CA THR A 8 -15.83 2.50 -5.50
C THR A 8 -15.53 1.55 -6.66
N ASP A 9 -14.31 1.66 -7.22
CA ASP A 9 -13.90 0.89 -8.37
C ASP A 9 -13.45 -0.50 -7.90
N ILE A 10 -14.28 -1.51 -8.11
CA ILE A 10 -13.93 -2.90 -7.82
C ILE A 10 -12.90 -3.37 -8.86
N LEU A 11 -11.74 -3.85 -8.40
CA LEU A 11 -10.68 -4.29 -9.30
C LEU A 11 -10.55 -5.81 -9.31
N LYS A 12 -10.68 -6.39 -10.50
CA LYS A 12 -10.58 -7.83 -10.76
C LYS A 12 -9.25 -8.18 -11.42
N ASN A 13 -8.89 -9.46 -11.40
CA ASN A 13 -7.71 -10.01 -12.08
C ASN A 13 -6.35 -9.47 -11.60
N ALA A 14 -6.30 -8.71 -10.49
CA ALA A 14 -5.03 -8.52 -9.78
C ALA A 14 -4.50 -9.87 -9.31
N GLU A 15 -3.19 -10.01 -9.32
CA GLU A 15 -2.52 -11.22 -8.85
C GLU A 15 -1.67 -10.90 -7.63
N PHE A 16 -1.75 -11.78 -6.64
CA PHE A 16 -1.03 -11.72 -5.38
C PHE A 16 -0.24 -13.00 -5.15
N THR A 17 0.76 -12.90 -4.28
CA THR A 17 1.46 -14.03 -3.69
C THR A 17 1.44 -13.88 -2.18
N LEU A 18 1.36 -15.00 -1.47
CA LEU A 18 1.50 -15.03 -0.01
C LEU A 18 2.74 -15.85 0.35
N SER A 19 3.59 -15.34 1.23
CA SER A 19 4.75 -16.05 1.75
C SER A 19 4.75 -16.12 3.27
N LYS A 20 5.36 -17.18 3.82
CA LYS A 20 5.63 -17.36 5.26
C LYS A 20 7.12 -17.62 5.41
N ASP A 21 7.79 -16.92 6.31
CA ASP A 21 9.24 -17.05 6.57
C ASP A 21 10.10 -16.96 5.28
N GLY A 22 9.71 -16.09 4.35
CA GLY A 22 10.39 -15.90 3.06
C GLY A 22 10.08 -16.97 1.99
N THR A 23 9.27 -17.98 2.30
CA THR A 23 8.88 -19.02 1.36
C THR A 23 7.47 -18.77 0.83
N SER A 24 7.30 -18.68 -0.49
CA SER A 24 5.98 -18.57 -1.11
C SER A 24 5.14 -19.81 -0.85
N LEU A 25 3.94 -19.58 -0.33
CA LEU A 25 2.94 -20.61 -0.13
C LEU A 25 2.27 -20.95 -1.46
N LYS A 26 1.80 -22.19 -1.54
CA LYS A 26 1.11 -22.73 -2.72
C LYS A 26 -0.32 -23.08 -2.37
N PHE A 27 -1.21 -22.90 -3.33
CA PHE A 27 -2.64 -22.98 -3.12
C PHE A 27 -3.31 -23.76 -4.24
N LYS A 28 -4.34 -24.50 -3.84
CA LYS A 28 -5.33 -25.07 -4.75
C LYS A 28 -6.63 -24.28 -4.60
N LYS A 29 -7.30 -24.02 -5.72
CA LYS A 29 -8.64 -23.42 -5.70
C LYS A 29 -9.69 -24.50 -5.39
N ALA A 30 -10.46 -24.30 -4.33
CA ALA A 30 -11.57 -25.15 -3.93
C ALA A 30 -12.81 -24.91 -4.81
N THR A 31 -13.81 -25.78 -4.68
CA THR A 31 -15.04 -25.73 -5.48
C THR A 31 -15.85 -24.45 -5.24
N ASP A 32 -15.75 -23.87 -4.04
CA ASP A 32 -16.38 -22.60 -3.65
C ASP A 32 -15.62 -21.35 -4.15
N GLY A 33 -14.46 -21.55 -4.80
CA GLY A 33 -13.60 -20.49 -5.31
C GLY A 33 -12.56 -19.97 -4.33
N SER A 34 -12.54 -20.45 -3.09
CA SER A 34 -11.51 -20.11 -2.09
C SER A 34 -10.17 -20.80 -2.40
N TYR A 35 -9.08 -20.25 -1.89
CA TYR A 35 -7.73 -20.83 -1.98
C TYR A 35 -7.41 -21.57 -0.68
N VAL A 36 -6.98 -22.83 -0.80
CA VAL A 36 -6.56 -23.67 0.34
C VAL A 36 -5.10 -24.04 0.14
N ILE A 37 -4.31 -24.05 1.21
CA ILE A 37 -2.88 -24.40 1.15
C ILE A 37 -2.72 -25.82 0.58
N ASP A 38 -1.94 -25.94 -0.48
CA ASP A 38 -1.61 -27.22 -1.12
C ASP A 38 -0.17 -27.16 -1.67
N PRO A 39 0.78 -27.98 -1.17
CA PRO A 39 2.17 -28.00 -1.65
C PRO A 39 2.33 -28.28 -3.15
N LYS A 40 1.30 -28.86 -3.80
CA LYS A 40 1.26 -29.16 -5.24
C LYS A 40 0.52 -28.09 -6.06
N GLY A 41 -0.02 -27.07 -5.40
CA GLY A 41 -0.75 -25.98 -6.05
C GLY A 41 0.15 -24.89 -6.64
N ASP A 42 -0.49 -23.76 -6.94
CA ASP A 42 0.12 -22.57 -7.54
C ASP A 42 0.39 -21.51 -6.48
N THR A 43 1.41 -20.67 -6.70
CA THR A 43 1.74 -19.56 -5.79
C THR A 43 0.90 -18.31 -6.03
N VAL A 44 0.14 -18.28 -7.13
CA VAL A 44 -0.59 -17.10 -7.60
C VAL A 44 -2.02 -17.13 -7.09
N LEU A 45 -2.41 -16.03 -6.45
CA LEU A 45 -3.75 -15.75 -5.96
C LEU A 45 -4.37 -14.68 -6.85
N THR A 46 -5.37 -15.05 -7.64
CA THR A 46 -6.06 -14.10 -8.52
C THR A 46 -7.33 -13.56 -7.86
N VAL A 47 -7.49 -12.23 -7.87
CA VAL A 47 -8.71 -11.55 -7.42
C VAL A 47 -9.87 -11.89 -8.36
N GLY A 48 -10.98 -12.35 -7.79
CA GLY A 48 -12.21 -12.70 -8.48
C GLY A 48 -12.91 -11.51 -9.14
N THR A 49 -13.98 -11.80 -9.90
CA THR A 49 -14.78 -10.79 -10.60
C THR A 49 -15.57 -9.87 -9.67
N ASP A 50 -15.80 -10.32 -8.44
CA ASP A 50 -16.37 -9.61 -7.30
C ASP A 50 -15.33 -8.77 -6.53
N GLY A 51 -14.09 -8.71 -7.01
CA GLY A 51 -13.00 -7.94 -6.42
C GLY A 51 -12.47 -8.51 -5.12
N HIS A 52 -12.69 -9.79 -4.83
CA HIS A 52 -12.02 -10.42 -3.69
C HIS A 52 -11.49 -11.81 -4.01
N PHE A 53 -10.64 -12.30 -3.13
CA PHE A 53 -10.27 -13.69 -3.03
C PHE A 53 -10.27 -14.05 -1.54
N THR A 54 -10.45 -15.32 -1.24
CA THR A 54 -10.47 -15.83 0.13
C THR A 54 -9.42 -16.92 0.24
N ILE A 55 -8.64 -16.89 1.31
CA ILE A 55 -7.74 -17.99 1.66
C ILE A 55 -8.29 -18.65 2.93
N GLN A 56 -8.35 -19.98 2.94
CA GLN A 56 -8.83 -20.77 4.07
C GLN A 56 -7.73 -21.66 4.63
N GLY A 57 -7.82 -21.98 5.93
CA GLY A 57 -6.91 -22.88 6.61
C GLY A 57 -5.50 -22.32 6.77
N ILE A 58 -5.37 -21.02 7.08
CA ILE A 58 -4.10 -20.41 7.44
C ILE A 58 -3.93 -20.51 8.96
N ASP A 59 -2.84 -21.13 9.40
CA ASP A 59 -2.47 -21.20 10.81
C ASP A 59 -1.90 -19.86 11.32
N GLU A 60 -1.72 -19.75 12.63
CA GLU A 60 -0.99 -18.63 13.22
C GLU A 60 0.43 -18.46 12.62
N GLY A 61 0.89 -17.21 12.62
CA GLY A 61 2.19 -16.85 12.08
C GLY A 61 2.20 -15.47 11.42
N SER A 62 3.37 -15.14 10.87
CA SER A 62 3.61 -13.91 10.12
C SER A 62 3.71 -14.21 8.63
N TYR A 63 2.88 -13.54 7.85
CA TYR A 63 2.76 -13.73 6.42
C TYR A 63 3.02 -12.42 5.68
N VAL A 64 3.58 -12.52 4.48
CA VAL A 64 3.78 -11.39 3.59
C VAL A 64 2.94 -11.58 2.35
N LEU A 65 1.96 -10.69 2.17
CA LEU A 65 1.13 -10.60 0.98
C LEU A 65 1.73 -9.55 0.04
N LYS A 66 1.94 -9.93 -1.22
CA LYS A 66 2.53 -9.05 -2.23
C LYS A 66 1.72 -9.08 -3.51
N GLU A 67 1.31 -7.91 -3.98
CA GLU A 67 0.71 -7.75 -5.31
C GLU A 67 1.81 -7.91 -6.37
N THR A 68 1.64 -8.85 -7.28
CA THR A 68 2.60 -9.14 -8.36
C THR A 68 2.13 -8.61 -9.70
N LYS A 69 0.83 -8.38 -9.85
CA LYS A 69 0.23 -7.85 -11.07
C LYS A 69 -0.97 -7.01 -10.73
N VAL A 70 -1.00 -5.80 -11.29
CA VAL A 70 -2.14 -4.91 -11.16
C VAL A 70 -3.29 -5.27 -12.11
N PRO A 71 -4.52 -4.88 -11.75
CA PRO A 71 -5.67 -4.90 -12.65
C PRO A 71 -5.44 -4.00 -13.88
N ASP A 72 -6.09 -4.35 -14.99
CA ASP A 72 -6.16 -3.47 -16.17
C ASP A 72 -6.83 -2.13 -15.81
N GLY A 73 -6.51 -1.06 -16.56
CA GLY A 73 -7.13 0.25 -16.39
C GLY A 73 -6.21 1.38 -15.90
N GLY A 74 -4.89 1.22 -16.03
CA GLY A 74 -3.91 2.28 -15.75
C GLY A 74 -3.53 2.43 -14.28
N TYR A 75 -3.77 1.40 -13.47
CA TYR A 75 -3.33 1.32 -12.08
C TYR A 75 -1.83 1.11 -11.98
N VAL A 76 -1.23 1.61 -10.91
CA VAL A 76 0.20 1.47 -10.62
C VAL A 76 0.41 0.32 -9.65
N LEU A 77 1.42 -0.51 -9.92
CA LEU A 77 1.81 -1.59 -9.00
C LEU A 77 2.38 -0.97 -7.71
N PRO A 78 1.77 -1.25 -6.55
CA PRO A 78 2.31 -0.75 -5.30
C PRO A 78 3.71 -1.31 -5.04
N ASN A 79 4.59 -0.48 -4.50
CA ASN A 79 5.92 -0.92 -4.07
C ASN A 79 5.90 -1.27 -2.58
N GLY A 80 6.64 -2.30 -2.20
CA GLY A 80 6.79 -2.79 -0.83
C GLY A 80 6.01 -4.06 -0.56
N ASP A 81 5.55 -4.23 0.68
CA ASP A 81 5.00 -5.49 1.20
C ASP A 81 3.84 -5.23 2.19
N ILE A 82 2.85 -6.12 2.21
CA ILE A 82 1.80 -6.16 3.25
C ILE A 82 2.14 -7.29 4.21
N THR A 83 2.33 -7.00 5.49
CA THR A 83 2.59 -7.99 6.54
C THR A 83 1.33 -8.25 7.34
N ILE A 84 0.98 -9.53 7.47
CA ILE A 84 -0.17 -10.04 8.21
C ILE A 84 0.38 -10.91 9.34
N ALA A 85 0.24 -10.50 10.59
CA ALA A 85 0.52 -11.37 11.73
C ALA A 85 -0.78 -11.84 12.36
N LEU A 86 -0.92 -13.16 12.47
CA LEU A 86 -2.02 -13.84 13.15
C LEU A 86 -1.44 -14.55 14.36
N LYS A 87 -2.06 -14.36 15.53
CA LYS A 87 -1.70 -15.02 16.77
C LYS A 87 -2.97 -15.44 17.50
N ASP A 88 -2.90 -16.62 18.13
CA ASP A 88 -3.89 -17.08 19.09
C ASP A 88 -3.25 -17.02 20.48
N LYS A 89 -3.62 -16.01 21.26
CA LYS A 89 -3.02 -15.80 22.58
C LYS A 89 -3.42 -16.87 23.58
N ASN A 90 -4.64 -17.37 23.46
CA ASN A 90 -5.24 -18.27 24.43
C ASN A 90 -5.04 -19.76 24.07
N GLY A 91 -4.52 -20.05 22.88
CA GLY A 91 -4.31 -21.40 22.36
C GLY A 91 -5.63 -22.17 22.17
N ASN A 92 -6.74 -21.46 21.99
CA ASN A 92 -8.08 -22.04 21.91
C ASN A 92 -8.66 -22.08 20.48
N GLY A 93 -7.85 -21.72 19.49
CA GLY A 93 -8.22 -21.63 18.09
C GLY A 93 -9.05 -20.39 17.72
N SER A 94 -9.09 -19.36 18.58
CA SER A 94 -9.81 -18.10 18.32
C SER A 94 -8.84 -16.93 18.16
N LEU A 95 -9.12 -16.06 17.20
CA LEU A 95 -8.38 -14.82 17.03
C LEU A 95 -8.82 -13.78 18.06
N GLU A 96 -7.85 -13.05 18.59
CA GLU A 96 -8.09 -11.83 19.37
C GLU A 96 -7.75 -10.59 18.55
N GLN A 97 -8.59 -9.56 18.62
CA GLN A 97 -8.44 -8.35 17.79
C GLN A 97 -7.08 -7.67 18.01
N ASP A 98 -6.58 -7.68 19.25
CA ASP A 98 -5.32 -7.04 19.63
C ASP A 98 -4.07 -7.82 19.18
N GLU A 99 -4.26 -9.06 18.72
CA GLU A 99 -3.18 -9.99 18.36
C GLU A 99 -3.10 -10.22 16.84
N VAL A 100 -4.05 -9.66 16.08
CA VAL A 100 -4.00 -9.56 14.62
C VAL A 100 -3.41 -8.22 14.22
N THR A 101 -2.29 -8.24 13.48
CA THR A 101 -1.68 -7.01 12.97
C THR A 101 -1.61 -7.01 11.45
N LEU A 102 -2.01 -5.90 10.85
CA LEU A 102 -1.93 -5.63 9.42
C LEU A 102 -1.08 -4.39 9.24
N THR A 103 0.11 -4.56 8.67
CA THR A 103 1.05 -3.46 8.45
C THR A 103 1.48 -3.42 7.00
N THR A 104 1.76 -2.22 6.50
CA THR A 104 2.28 -2.03 5.14
C THR A 104 3.64 -1.38 5.18
N LYS A 105 4.45 -1.73 4.18
CA LYS A 105 5.67 -1.03 3.84
C LYS A 105 5.55 -0.53 2.40
N GLY A 106 5.99 0.70 2.15
CA GLY A 106 5.99 1.29 0.82
C GLY A 106 4.68 2.02 0.51
N THR A 107 4.13 1.83 -0.69
CA THR A 107 3.02 2.63 -1.23
C THR A 107 1.66 1.93 -1.16
N TYR A 108 1.55 0.88 -0.34
CA TYR A 108 0.27 0.21 -0.13
C TYR A 108 -0.62 1.04 0.78
N GLU A 109 -1.85 1.25 0.33
CA GLU A 109 -2.95 1.72 1.17
C GLU A 109 -3.89 0.56 1.45
N LEU A 110 -4.14 0.29 2.73
CA LEU A 110 -5.08 -0.75 3.14
C LEU A 110 -5.97 -0.30 4.29
N GLU A 111 -7.15 -0.92 4.34
CA GLU A 111 -8.06 -0.89 5.48
C GLU A 111 -8.30 -2.32 5.94
N GLY A 112 -8.22 -2.58 7.24
CA GLY A 112 -8.34 -3.91 7.81
C GLY A 112 -9.46 -3.98 8.85
N THR A 113 -10.17 -5.10 8.90
CA THR A 113 -11.17 -5.41 9.92
C THR A 113 -11.05 -6.88 10.30
N VAL A 114 -11.22 -7.17 11.60
CA VAL A 114 -11.16 -8.53 12.13
C VAL A 114 -12.54 -8.90 12.65
N GLU A 115 -13.11 -9.98 12.10
CA GLU A 115 -14.37 -10.59 12.53
C GLU A 115 -14.05 -11.76 13.46
N LEU A 116 -14.06 -11.51 14.77
CA LEU A 116 -13.65 -12.48 15.80
C LEU A 116 -14.59 -13.69 15.90
N GLU A 117 -15.90 -13.49 15.74
CA GLU A 117 -16.89 -14.58 15.84
C GLU A 117 -16.68 -15.69 14.81
N THR A 118 -16.07 -15.35 13.67
CA THR A 118 -15.83 -16.27 12.56
C THR A 118 -14.35 -16.50 12.27
N ASN A 119 -13.44 -16.03 13.15
CA ASN A 119 -11.99 -16.07 12.95
C ASN A 119 -11.54 -15.59 11.56
N LYS A 120 -12.12 -14.49 11.10
CA LYS A 120 -11.95 -14.01 9.72
C LYS A 120 -11.32 -12.63 9.71
N VAL A 121 -10.26 -12.48 8.93
CA VAL A 121 -9.60 -11.19 8.69
C VAL A 121 -10.02 -10.69 7.32
N VAL A 122 -10.66 -9.53 7.29
CA VAL A 122 -11.06 -8.84 6.07
C VAL A 122 -10.11 -7.67 5.85
N MET A 123 -9.54 -7.59 4.66
CA MET A 123 -8.67 -6.47 4.27
C MET A 123 -9.10 -5.92 2.92
N ILE A 124 -9.02 -4.60 2.79
CA ILE A 124 -9.30 -3.84 1.58
C ILE A 124 -7.97 -3.26 1.12
N VAL A 125 -7.50 -3.63 -0.07
CA VAL A 125 -6.24 -3.16 -0.65
C VAL A 125 -6.54 -2.22 -1.81
N LYS A 126 -6.08 -0.96 -1.71
CA LYS A 126 -6.36 0.09 -2.70
C LYS A 126 -5.22 0.22 -3.71
N ASN A 127 -5.54 0.44 -4.99
CA ASN A 127 -4.56 0.87 -6.01
C ASN A 127 -4.95 2.24 -6.56
N SER A 128 -3.94 3.08 -6.73
CA SER A 128 -4.06 4.36 -7.42
C SER A 128 -3.76 4.23 -8.90
N LYS A 129 -4.39 5.07 -9.72
CA LYS A 129 -4.03 5.24 -11.13
C LYS A 129 -2.84 6.19 -11.22
N ALA A 130 -2.01 6.03 -12.25
CA ALA A 130 -0.85 6.89 -12.47
C ALA A 130 -1.23 8.38 -12.61
N LYS A 131 -2.43 8.66 -13.13
CA LYS A 131 -2.96 10.01 -13.30
C LYS A 131 -3.42 10.65 -11.98
N ASP A 132 -3.79 9.82 -11.01
CA ASP A 132 -4.34 10.25 -9.73
C ASP A 132 -3.28 10.26 -8.62
N MET A 133 -2.07 9.75 -8.90
CA MET A 133 -0.88 9.98 -8.07
C MET A 133 -0.58 11.49 -8.00
N GLN A 134 -1.14 12.13 -6.99
CA GLN A 134 -0.72 13.45 -6.54
C GLN A 134 0.65 13.28 -5.88
N LEU A 135 1.70 13.30 -6.70
CA LEU A 135 3.07 13.44 -6.21
C LEU A 135 3.10 14.61 -5.22
N PRO A 136 3.78 14.49 -4.07
CA PRO A 136 4.00 15.65 -3.22
C PRO A 136 4.64 16.71 -4.09
N ILE A 137 4.00 17.87 -4.18
CA ILE A 137 4.52 19.00 -4.95
C ILE A 137 5.82 19.41 -4.25
N THR A 138 6.97 18.90 -4.72
CA THR A 138 8.29 19.30 -4.23
C THR A 138 8.58 20.66 -4.81
N GLY A 139 8.01 21.65 -4.12
CA GLY A 139 7.85 23.04 -4.55
C GLY A 139 6.69 23.70 -3.82
N GLY A 140 6.34 23.24 -2.60
CA GLY A 140 5.31 23.85 -1.77
C GLY A 140 5.59 25.35 -1.53
N ALA A 141 4.57 26.09 -1.09
CA ALA A 141 4.57 27.54 -0.92
C ALA A 141 5.81 28.13 -0.21
N GLY A 142 6.50 27.34 0.62
CA GLY A 142 7.78 27.73 1.24
C GLY A 142 8.88 28.08 0.23
N THR A 143 9.01 27.37 -0.90
CA THR A 143 10.04 27.66 -1.92
C THR A 143 9.81 28.99 -2.63
N VAL A 144 8.54 29.34 -2.90
CA VAL A 144 8.16 30.63 -3.50
C VAL A 144 8.54 31.79 -2.59
N LEU A 145 8.32 31.65 -1.27
CA LEU A 145 8.76 32.66 -0.30
C LEU A 145 10.28 32.84 -0.31
N PHE A 146 11.06 31.76 -0.29
CA PHE A 146 12.53 31.86 -0.33
C PHE A 146 13.06 32.48 -1.63
N SER A 147 12.45 32.17 -2.79
CA SER A 147 12.83 32.79 -4.06
C SER A 147 12.53 34.29 -4.10
N ILE A 148 11.35 34.72 -3.63
CA ILE A 148 10.98 36.13 -3.57
C ILE A 148 11.93 36.90 -2.65
N VAL A 149 12.19 36.37 -1.45
CA VAL A 149 13.11 36.99 -0.49
C VAL A 149 14.52 37.07 -1.07
N GLY A 150 15.02 36.02 -1.72
CA GLY A 150 16.33 36.01 -2.38
C GLY A 150 16.46 37.07 -3.48
N ILE A 151 15.43 37.22 -4.33
CA ILE A 151 15.41 38.26 -5.37
C ILE A 151 15.43 39.66 -4.76
N VAL A 152 14.64 39.91 -3.70
CA VAL A 152 14.64 41.20 -3.00
C VAL A 152 16.01 41.50 -2.37
N PHE A 153 16.66 40.51 -1.74
CA PHE A 153 18.01 40.67 -1.21
C PHE A 153 19.04 40.98 -2.31
N MET A 154 18.97 40.31 -3.46
CA MET A 154 19.86 40.59 -4.59
C MET A 154 19.67 42.01 -5.13
N LEU A 155 18.42 42.45 -5.33
CA LEU A 155 18.13 43.83 -5.76
C LEU A 155 18.61 44.87 -4.74
N GLY A 156 18.41 44.61 -3.45
CA GLY A 156 18.92 45.45 -2.36
C GLY A 156 20.44 45.57 -2.38
N GLY A 157 21.16 44.45 -2.56
CA GLY A 157 22.61 44.42 -2.67
C GLY A 157 23.13 45.24 -3.86
N VAL A 158 22.51 45.10 -5.03
CA VAL A 158 22.86 45.88 -6.23
C VAL A 158 22.70 47.38 -5.99
N LEU A 159 21.59 47.80 -5.36
CA LEU A 159 21.36 49.21 -5.04
C LEU A 159 22.40 49.77 -4.07
N VAL A 160 22.79 49.01 -3.04
CA VAL A 160 23.83 49.42 -2.08
C VAL A 160 25.19 49.57 -2.76
N ILE A 161 25.57 48.63 -3.62
CA ILE A 161 26.84 48.68 -4.36
C ILE A 161 26.90 49.92 -5.27
N VAL A 162 25.84 50.19 -6.04
CA VAL A 162 25.78 51.36 -6.94
C VAL A 162 25.79 52.67 -6.16
N ARG A 163 25.16 52.73 -4.99
CA ARG A 163 25.18 53.94 -4.14
C ARG A 163 26.55 54.14 -3.48
N ASN A 164 27.26 53.08 -3.13
CA ASN A 164 28.60 53.16 -2.56
C ASN A 164 29.64 53.58 -3.61
N SER A 165 29.55 53.06 -4.85
CA SER A 165 30.48 53.44 -5.92
C SER A 165 30.35 54.92 -6.31
N LYS A 166 29.14 55.48 -6.29
CA LYS A 166 28.89 56.92 -6.51
C LYS A 166 29.35 57.83 -5.36
N ARG A 167 29.64 57.29 -4.18
CA ARG A 167 30.16 58.07 -3.04
C ARG A 167 31.69 58.16 -3.04
N HIS A 168 32.36 57.30 -3.81
CA HIS A 168 33.81 57.26 -3.96
C HIS A 168 34.29 57.80 -5.32
N ALA A 169 33.40 58.40 -6.10
CA ALA A 169 33.70 59.17 -7.31
C ALA A 169 33.29 60.63 -7.09
#